data_AF-Q6JTY5-F1
#
_entry.id   AF-Q6JTY5-F1
#
_cell.length_a   1.000
_cell.length_b   1.000
_cell.length_c   1.000
_cell.angle_alpha   90.00
_cell.angle_beta   90.00
_cell.angle_gamma   90.00
#
_symmetry.space_group_name_H-M   'P 1'
#
loop_
_entity.id
_entity.type
_entity.pdbx_description
1 polymer ?
#
loop_
_entity_poly.entity_id
_entity_poly.type
_entity_poly.pdbx_seq_one_letter_code
_entity_poly.pdbx_strand_id
1 'polypeptide(L)' 'TLTAVRKMTKRDVFLEKDQVMNLLMFLPIWDGKVPQPAILKPRHLWTGKQLFSLIIPGNVNMIRTHST' A
#
# COMPACT_ATOMS: atom_id res chain seq x y z
N THR A 1 -1.46 6.69 14.73
CA THR A 1 -1.41 5.68 13.64
C THR A 1 -2.74 5.52 12.92
N LEU A 2 -3.89 5.39 13.61
CA LEU A 2 -5.20 5.18 12.98
C LEU A 2 -5.61 6.25 11.94
N THR A 3 -5.43 7.54 12.26
CA THR A 3 -5.72 8.64 11.32
C THR A 3 -4.85 8.58 10.06
N ALA A 4 -3.58 8.22 10.21
CA ALA A 4 -2.65 8.10 9.08
C ALA A 4 -3.05 6.93 8.17
N VAL A 5 -3.41 5.77 8.75
CA VAL A 5 -3.92 4.61 7.98
C VAL A 5 -5.18 4.98 7.20
N ARG A 6 -6.14 5.69 7.83
CA ARG A 6 -7.34 6.17 7.14
C ARG A 6 -7.00 7.09 5.96
N LYS A 7 -6.07 8.03 6.14
CA LYS A 7 -5.67 8.94 5.05
C LYS A 7 -4.94 8.17 3.94
N MET A 8 -3.99 7.31 4.28
CA MET A 8 -3.17 6.55 3.33
C MET A 8 -3.97 5.58 2.46
N THR A 9 -5.02 4.96 3.02
CA THR A 9 -5.82 3.95 2.31
C THR A 9 -6.99 4.54 1.51
N LYS A 10 -7.09 5.87 1.37
CA LYS A 10 -8.06 6.47 0.43
C LYS A 10 -7.67 6.22 -1.02
N ARG A 11 -8.64 6.29 -1.94
CA ARG A 11 -8.46 5.97 -3.37
C ARG A 11 -7.64 7.02 -4.12
N ASP A 12 -7.66 8.26 -3.66
CA ASP A 12 -6.97 9.42 -4.21
C ASP A 12 -5.50 9.53 -3.77
N VAL A 13 -5.02 8.61 -2.94
CA VAL A 13 -3.64 8.62 -2.45
C VAL A 13 -2.77 7.68 -3.27
N PHE A 14 -1.81 8.28 -3.96
CA PHE A 14 -0.78 7.60 -4.73
C PHE A 14 0.61 7.91 -4.17
N LEU A 15 1.49 6.93 -4.28
CA LEU A 15 2.88 6.98 -3.82
C LEU A 15 3.81 6.82 -5.01
N GLU A 16 4.88 7.60 -5.00
CA GLU A 16 5.97 7.51 -5.97
C GLU A 16 7.00 6.44 -5.58
N LYS A 17 7.85 6.08 -6.53
CA LYS A 17 8.78 4.94 -6.40
C LYS A 17 9.73 5.10 -5.20
N ASP A 18 10.24 6.31 -4.99
CA ASP A 18 11.12 6.68 -3.87
C ASP A 18 10.41 6.51 -2.51
N GLN A 19 9.17 6.97 -2.40
CA GLN A 19 8.35 6.83 -1.20
C GLN A 19 8.06 5.35 -0.90
N VAL A 20 7.73 4.57 -1.93
CA VAL A 20 7.52 3.12 -1.79
C VAL A 20 8.79 2.43 -1.34
N MET A 21 9.93 2.72 -1.95
CA MET A 21 11.22 2.15 -1.57
C MET A 21 11.57 2.46 -0.12
N ASN A 22 11.41 3.71 0.31
CA ASN A 22 11.67 4.10 1.68
C ASN A 22 10.75 3.35 2.67
N LEU A 23 9.45 3.24 2.36
CA LEU A 23 8.49 2.52 3.20
C LEU A 23 8.81 1.02 3.29
N LEU A 24 9.25 0.39 2.20
CA LEU A 24 9.62 -1.02 2.18
C LEU A 24 10.83 -1.34 3.07
N MET A 25 11.77 -0.40 3.23
CA MET A 25 12.91 -0.58 4.15
C MET A 25 12.47 -0.75 5.61
N PHE A 26 11.32 -0.20 5.99
CA PHE A 26 10.77 -0.34 7.34
C PHE A 26 9.97 -1.63 7.55
N LEU A 27 9.79 -2.46 6.52
CA LEU A 27 9.01 -3.70 6.62
C LEU A 27 9.95 -4.90 6.89
N PRO A 28 10.05 -5.41 8.13
CA PRO A 28 11.02 -6.45 8.49
C PRO A 28 10.75 -7.81 7.82
N ILE A 29 9.51 -8.06 7.41
CA ILE A 29 9.08 -9.29 6.73
C ILE A 29 9.17 -9.20 5.19
N TRP A 30 9.78 -8.14 4.67
CA TRP A 30 9.85 -7.92 3.22
C TRP A 30 10.78 -8.92 2.54
N ASP A 31 10.31 -9.53 1.45
CA ASP A 31 10.99 -10.56 0.67
C ASP A 31 11.97 -10.00 -0.39
N GLY A 32 12.22 -8.68 -0.37
CA GLY A 32 13.07 -7.99 -1.33
C GLY A 32 12.41 -7.72 -2.68
N LYS A 33 11.13 -8.09 -2.88
CA LYS A 33 10.41 -7.85 -4.14
C LYS A 33 9.54 -6.62 -4.04
N VAL A 34 9.77 -5.67 -4.94
CA VAL A 34 8.91 -4.48 -5.05
C VAL A 34 7.60 -4.91 -5.74
N PRO A 35 6.43 -4.60 -5.16
CA PRO A 35 5.15 -4.93 -5.77
C PRO A 35 4.96 -4.20 -7.10
N GLN A 36 4.16 -4.77 -7.99
CA GLN A 36 3.80 -4.10 -9.25
C GLN A 36 2.99 -2.82 -8.96
N PRO A 37 3.28 -1.68 -9.61
CA PRO A 37 2.51 -0.45 -9.44
C PRO A 37 1.07 -0.63 -9.95
N ALA A 38 0.12 0.05 -9.31
CA ALA A 38 -1.28 0.08 -9.76
C ALA A 38 -1.45 0.83 -11.08
N ILE A 39 -0.61 1.83 -11.34
CA ILE A 39 -0.59 2.60 -12.59
C ILE A 39 0.81 2.49 -13.18
N LEU A 40 0.92 2.01 -14.42
CA LEU A 40 2.20 1.85 -15.10
C LEU A 40 2.56 3.05 -15.98
N LYS A 41 1.57 3.69 -16.59
CA LYS A 41 1.75 4.81 -17.52
C LYS A 41 0.83 5.97 -17.11
N PRO A 42 1.23 7.24 -17.30
CA PRO A 42 2.53 7.69 -17.83
C PRO A 42 3.68 7.56 -16.82
N ARG A 43 3.37 7.35 -15.54
CA ARG A 43 4.33 7.17 -14.44
C ARG A 43 3.91 6.02 -13.55
N HIS A 44 4.89 5.36 -12.95
CA HIS A 44 4.65 4.28 -12.00
C HIS A 44 4.13 4.84 -10.68
N LEU A 45 2.91 4.47 -10.30
CA LEU A 45 2.29 4.88 -9.05
C LEU A 45 1.72 3.68 -8.31
N TRP A 46 1.90 3.69 -6.99
CA TRP A 46 1.35 2.69 -6.06
C TRP A 46 0.25 3.31 -5.23
N THR A 47 -0.74 2.50 -4.85
CA THR A 47 -1.76 2.95 -3.90
C THR A 47 -1.32 2.62 -2.47
N GLY A 48 -1.80 3.40 -1.50
CA GLY A 48 -1.56 3.06 -0.09
C GLY A 48 -2.13 1.69 0.29
N LYS A 49 -3.22 1.24 -0.36
CA LYS A 49 -3.80 -0.10 -0.13
C LYS A 49 -2.87 -1.22 -0.57
N GLN A 50 -2.17 -1.08 -1.70
CA GLN A 50 -1.20 -2.09 -2.14
C GLN A 50 -0.10 -2.31 -1.09
N LEU A 51 0.43 -1.22 -0.52
CA LEU A 51 1.43 -1.32 0.55
C LEU A 51 0.83 -1.85 1.85
N PHE A 52 -0.38 -1.42 2.20
CA PHE A 52 -1.07 -1.92 3.39
C PHE A 52 -1.30 -3.44 3.33
N SER A 53 -1.59 -3.99 2.15
CA SER A 53 -1.72 -5.43 1.94
C SER A 53 -0.44 -6.22 2.21
N LEU A 54 0.76 -5.64 2.03
CA LEU A 54 2.03 -6.31 2.33
C LEU A 54 2.25 -6.53 3.84
N ILE A 55 1.56 -5.75 4.68
CA ILE A 55 1.66 -5.83 6.14
C ILE A 55 0.73 -6.92 6.69
N ILE A 56 -0.34 -7.26 5.96
CA ILE A 56 -1.30 -8.28 6.37
C ILE A 56 -0.69 -9.66 6.07
N PRO A 57 -0.45 -10.51 7.08
CA PRO A 57 0.15 -11.81 6.86
C PRO A 57 -0.83 -12.82 6.27
N GLY A 58 -0.33 -13.67 5.37
CA GLY A 58 -1.05 -14.84 4.88
C GLY A 58 -2.30 -14.53 4.03
N ASN A 59 -3.24 -15.47 4.03
CA ASN A 59 -4.46 -15.40 3.22
C ASN A 59 -5.65 -15.02 4.11
N VAL A 60 -5.84 -13.73 4.33
CA VAL A 60 -6.94 -13.20 5.15
C VAL A 60 -8.05 -12.66 4.25
N ASN A 61 -9.24 -13.21 4.39
CA ASN A 61 -10.44 -12.72 3.71
C ASN A 61 -11.34 -12.00 4.72
N MET A 62 -11.70 -10.75 4.43
CA MET A 62 -12.58 -9.94 5.26
C MET A 62 -13.48 -9.08 4.37
N ILE A 63 -14.79 -9.11 4.64
CA ILE A 63 -15.78 -8.24 3.99
C ILE A 63 -16.34 -7.31 5.06
N ARG A 64 -16.26 -6.00 4.81
CA ARG A 64 -16.84 -4.97 5.69
C ARG A 64 -17.48 -3.89 4.86
N THR A 65 -18.72 -3.55 5.20
CA THR A 65 -19.42 -2.39 4.63
C THR A 65 -18.99 -1.14 5.40
N HIS A 66 -18.23 -0.26 4.75
CA HIS A 66 -17.96 1.07 5.27
C HIS A 66 -18.95 2.05 4.64
N SER A 67 -19.70 2.77 5.47
CA SER A 67 -20.42 3.98 5.04
C SER A 67 -19.38 5.05 4.74
N THR A 68 -19.43 5.63 3.54
CA THR A 68 -18.49 6.63 2.99
C THR A 68 -18.30 7.84 3.90
#